data_AF-A0A0S8AZ33-F1
#
_entry.id   AF-A0A0S8AZ33-F1
#
_cell.length_a   1.000
_cell.length_b   1.000
_cell.length_c   1.000
_cell.angle_alpha   90.00
_cell.angle_beta   90.00
_cell.angle_gamma   90.00
#
_symmetry.space_group_name_H-M   'P 1'
#
loop_
_entity.id
_entity.type
_entity.pdbx_description
1 polymer ?
#
loop_
_entity_poly.entity_id
_entity_poly.type
_entity_poly.pdbx_seq_one_letter_code
_entity_poly.pdbx_strand_id
1 'polypeptide(L)' 'MDLVYFTVIAIGLYFTADALLEWIERRRGSRFANRQIVFFAIILPLALLTFWLLRAFSGGA' A
#
# COMPACT_ATOMS: atom_id res chain seq x y z
N MET A 1 -13.75 3.29 17.80
CA MET A 1 -14.16 2.65 16.53
C MET A 1 -13.21 2.98 15.39
N ASP A 2 -12.50 4.11 15.44
CA ASP A 2 -11.57 4.53 14.38
C ASP A 2 -10.35 3.63 14.21
N LEU A 3 -9.81 3.09 15.31
CA LEU A 3 -8.66 2.20 15.26
C LEU A 3 -8.95 0.94 14.42
N VAL A 4 -10.16 0.39 14.49
CA VAL A 4 -10.57 -0.76 13.68
C VAL A 4 -10.59 -0.40 12.19
N TYR A 5 -11.14 0.76 11.83
CA TYR A 5 -11.11 1.25 10.44
C TYR A 5 -9.69 1.45 9.93
N PHE A 6 -8.82 2.08 10.73
CA PHE A 6 -7.42 2.26 10.36
C PHE A 6 -6.69 0.93 10.21
N THR A 7 -6.96 -0.06 11.07
CA THR A 7 -6.41 -1.41 10.93
C THR A 7 -6.89 -2.09 9.66
N VAL A 8 -8.19 -2.01 9.34
CA VAL A 8 -8.74 -2.59 8.11
C VAL A 8 -8.13 -1.94 6.87
N ILE A 9 -7.99 -0.62 6.87
CA ILE A 9 -7.32 0.12 5.78
C ILE A 9 -5.86 -0.33 5.67
N ALA A 10 -5.12 -0.42 6.77
CA ALA A 10 -3.73 -0.86 6.77
C ALA A 10 -3.58 -2.30 6.24
N ILE A 11 -4.47 -3.21 6.62
CA ILE A 11 -4.52 -4.58 6.11
C ILE A 11 -4.79 -4.56 4.60
N GLY A 12 -5.79 -3.82 4.14
CA GLY A 12 -6.11 -3.69 2.71
C GLY A 12 -4.94 -3.12 1.91
N LEU A 13 -4.25 -2.13 2.47
CA LEU A 13 -3.07 -1.51 1.88
C LEU A 13 -1.91 -2.50 1.76
N TYR A 14 -1.68 -3.32 2.79
CA TYR A 14 -0.68 -4.37 2.79
C TYR A 14 -0.93 -5.39 1.68
N PHE A 15 -2.16 -5.90 1.57
CA PHE A 15 -2.53 -6.84 0.51
C PHE A 15 -2.41 -6.21 -0.88
N THR A 16 -2.80 -4.95 -1.03
CA THR A 16 -2.69 -4.22 -2.29
C THR A 16 -1.23 -4.06 -2.71
N ALA A 17 -0.36 -3.66 -1.77
CA ALA A 17 1.07 -3.51 -2.01
C ALA A 17 1.74 -4.86 -2.35
N ASP A 18 1.36 -5.94 -1.67
CA ASP A 18 1.89 -7.28 -1.92
C ASP A 18 1.47 -7.80 -3.30
N ALA A 19 0.20 -7.61 -3.68
CA ALA A 19 -0.29 -7.97 -5.01
C ALA A 19 0.39 -7.16 -6.12
N LEU A 20 0.62 -5.86 -5.90
CA LEU A 20 1.36 -5.00 -6.83
C LEU A 20 2.80 -5.47 -7.00
N LEU A 21 3.47 -5.79 -5.89
CA LEU A 21 4.83 -6.32 -5.91
C LEU A 21 4.89 -7.66 -6.68
N GLU A 22 3.98 -8.58 -6.38
CA GLU A 22 3.90 -9.87 -7.06
C GLU A 22 3.59 -9.71 -8.56
N TRP A 23 2.76 -8.74 -8.93
CA TRP A 23 2.48 -8.42 -10.32
C TRP A 23 3.71 -7.86 -11.05
N ILE A 24 4.50 -6.99 -10.39
CA ILE A 24 5.76 -6.46 -10.94
C ILE A 24 6.79 -7.59 -11.08
N GLU A 25 6.91 -8.48 -10.09
CA GLU A 25 7.81 -9.64 -10.13
C GLU A 25 7.42 -10.60 -11.26
N ARG A 26 6.13 -10.87 -11.45
CA ARG A 26 5.62 -11.68 -12.56
C ARG A 26 5.94 -11.06 -13.92
N ARG A 27 5.77 -9.74 -14.08
CA ARG A 27 6.11 -9.03 -15.32
C ARG A 27 7.61 -9.01 -15.60
N ARG A 28 8.43 -8.92 -14.55
CA ARG A 28 9.89 -8.94 -14.67
C ARG A 28 10.43 -10.34 -14.98
N GLY A 29 9.68 -11.39 -14.62
CA GLY A 29 10.10 -12.79 -14.77
C GLY A 29 11.18 -13.22 -13.77
N SER A 30 11.49 -12.38 -12.78
CA SER A 30 12.48 -12.67 -11.74
C SER A 30 12.09 -11.99 -10.43
N ARG A 31 12.29 -12.71 -9.32
CA ARG A 31 12.03 -12.20 -7.96
C ARG A 31 13.04 -11.11 -7.61
N PHE A 32 12.60 -10.09 -6.87
CA PHE A 32 13.54 -9.08 -6.39
C PHE A 32 14.45 -9.68 -5.32
N ALA A 33 15.77 -9.49 -5.46
CA ALA A 33 16.74 -9.86 -4.43
C ALA A 33 16.42 -9.18 -3.08
N ASN A 34 15.98 -7.92 -3.13
CA ASN A 34 15.58 -7.13 -1.97
C ASN A 34 14.07 -6.88 -1.94
N ARG A 35 13.26 -7.95 -1.93
CA ARG A 35 11.78 -7.89 -1.95
C ARG A 35 11.21 -6.96 -0.87
N GLN A 36 11.82 -6.94 0.33
CA GLN A 36 11.40 -6.04 1.42
C GLN A 36 11.57 -4.55 1.08
N ILE A 37 12.67 -4.17 0.43
CA ILE A 37 12.91 -2.76 0.05
C ILE A 37 11.89 -2.32 -1.01
N VAL A 38 11.63 -3.18 -1.99
CA VAL A 38 10.64 -2.89 -3.04
C VAL A 38 9.23 -2.85 -2.46
N PHE A 39 8.89 -3.77 -1.57
CA PHE A 39 7.62 -3.72 -0.83
C PHE A 39 7.46 -2.40 -0.09
N PHE A 40 8.49 -1.98 0.65
CA PHE A 40 8.50 -0.70 1.37
C PHE A 40 8.32 0.50 0.43
N ALA A 41 9.04 0.49 -0.69
CA ALA A 41 8.94 1.54 -1.73
C ALA A 41 7.56 1.61 -2.39
N ILE A 42 6.76 0.53 -2.35
CA ILE A 42 5.38 0.48 -2.87
C ILE A 42 4.37 0.88 -1.79
N ILE A 43 4.45 0.27 -0.61
CA ILE A 43 3.46 0.48 0.45
C ILE A 43 3.52 1.90 1.03
N LEU A 44 4.70 2.51 1.10
CA LEU A 44 4.88 3.85 1.65
C LEU A 44 4.14 4.93 0.84
N PRO A 45 4.35 5.07 -0.48
CA PRO A 45 3.58 6.02 -1.27
C PRO A 45 2.09 5.66 -1.35
N LEU A 46 1.73 4.36 -1.38
CA LEU A 46 0.33 3.94 -1.28
C LEU A 46 -0.32 4.42 0.02
N ALA A 47 0.38 4.28 1.15
CA ALA A 47 -0.13 4.71 2.45
C ALA A 47 -0.37 6.22 2.43
N LEU A 48 0.62 7.00 1.99
CA LEU A 48 0.52 8.44 1.87
C LEU A 48 -0.66 8.85 0.98
N LEU A 49 -0.83 8.21 -0.17
CA LEU A 49 -1.96 8.44 -1.08
C LEU A 49 -3.30 8.09 -0.43
N THR A 50 -3.40 6.96 0.26
CA THR A 50 -4.63 6.54 0.93
C THR A 50 -5.03 7.50 2.04
N PHE A 51 -4.10 7.91 2.90
CA PHE A 51 -4.38 8.90 3.95
C PHE A 51 -4.67 10.29 3.38
N TRP A 52 -4.01 10.68 2.29
CA TRP A 52 -4.30 11.92 1.58
C TRP A 52 -5.71 11.91 0.97
N LEU A 53 -6.10 10.82 0.31
CA LEU A 53 -7.45 10.64 -0.23
C LEU A 53 -8.49 10.62 0.89
N LEU A 54 -8.24 9.91 1.99
CA LEU A 54 -9.10 9.91 3.17
C LEU A 54 -9.35 11.34 3.67
N ARG A 55 -8.30 12.17 3.74
CA ARG A 55 -8.41 13.58 4.14
C ARG A 55 -9.17 14.44 3.11
N ALA A 56 -8.94 14.20 1.82
CA ALA A 56 -9.62 14.91 0.74
C ALA A 56 -11.13 14.59 0.73
N PHE A 57 -11.50 13.31 0.89
CA PHE A 57 -12.90 12.87 0.95
C PHE A 57 -13.57 13.22 2.29
N SER A 58 -12.83 13.33 3.38
CA SER A 58 -13.38 13.77 4.67
C SER A 58 -13.63 15.28 4.76
N GLY A 59 -13.49 16.04 3.66
CA GLY A 59 -13.90 17.44 3.57
C GLY A 59 -12.93 18.44 4.20
N GLY A 60 -11.64 18.12 4.31
CA GLY A 60 -10.63 19.08 4.76
C GLY A 60 -10.20 20.04 3.64
N ALA A 61 -11.07 20.98 3.27
CA ALA A 61 -10.74 22.20 2.52
C ALA A 61 -10.62 23.39 3.49
#